data_AF-A0A519JVN4-F1
#
_entry.id   AF-A0A519JVN4-F1
#
_cell.length_a   1.000
_cell.length_b   1.000
_cell.length_c   1.000
_cell.angle_alpha   90.00
_cell.angle_beta   90.00
_cell.angle_gamma   90.00
#
_symmetry.space_group_name_H-M   'P 1'
#
loop_
_entity.id
_entity.type
_entity.pdbx_description
1 polymer ?
#
loop_
_entity_poly.entity_id
_entity_poly.type
_entity_poly.pdbx_seq_one_letter_code
_entity_poly.pdbx_strand_id
1 'polypeptide(L)'
;MNALTQDNPSLEKAFLPLIYLAWSDDLLSKNEVGTLHDFFSSSDVFSNDERQTLLAGIDVSNPPSRENVSEWKSILHTAALENPDAKSLFAFSKLLSGEDQRFEKLKPVFLELEEKLGLLSEEALSLFRTDPVSHTSGLRTEERFPALELTRLLQGDTAAIETRMLNLLQQPEFAYTNTLDIPAYREKVFEWCQIIAKEGFGATAFPEANGGLGDMKGYFAVMETLSYHDLSLVIKFGVQFGLWGMSVYFLGTKKHHDKYLSDIGSLKLPGCFAMTETGHGSNVKGLETTATYNHSSRSFIINTPNHRAQKEYIGNAAVHGQMATVFAQLIIDGKNFGVNTFIVPIRDAQGGVLTGVTIGDCGQKMGLNGVDNGTLHFNNVVIPMENML
;
A
#
# COMPACT_ATOMS: atom_id res chain seq x y z
N MET A 1 -10.93 -8.15 39.89
CA MET A 1 -9.56 -8.68 39.68
C MET A 1 -9.71 -9.98 38.93
N ASN A 2 -9.17 -10.03 37.70
CA ASN A 2 -9.26 -11.20 36.83
C ASN A 2 -8.39 -12.32 37.42
N ALA A 3 -8.89 -13.56 37.50
CA ALA A 3 -8.09 -14.64 38.12
C ALA A 3 -6.79 -14.91 37.34
N LEU A 4 -6.76 -14.55 36.05
CA LEU A 4 -5.59 -14.58 35.17
C LEU A 4 -4.44 -13.65 35.60
N THR A 5 -4.69 -12.62 36.42
CA THR A 5 -3.68 -11.61 36.82
C THR A 5 -3.33 -11.66 38.30
N GLN A 6 -3.78 -12.68 39.04
CA GLN A 6 -3.39 -12.85 40.44
C GLN A 6 -1.91 -13.22 40.57
N ASP A 7 -1.26 -12.75 41.64
CA ASP A 7 0.16 -13.02 41.89
C ASP A 7 0.44 -14.52 42.11
N ASN A 8 -0.50 -15.23 42.73
CA ASN A 8 -0.34 -16.64 43.06
C ASN A 8 -0.39 -17.53 41.81
N PRO A 9 0.41 -18.62 41.75
CA PRO A 9 0.27 -19.65 40.73
C PRO A 9 -1.13 -20.28 40.75
N SER A 10 -1.71 -20.52 39.58
CA SER A 10 -3.03 -21.12 39.44
C SER A 10 -3.20 -21.84 38.11
N LEU A 11 -4.17 -22.75 38.02
CA LEU A 11 -4.43 -23.48 36.79
C LEU A 11 -4.90 -22.56 35.65
N GLU A 12 -5.59 -21.46 35.97
CA GLU A 12 -5.98 -20.43 35.00
C GLU A 12 -4.76 -19.66 34.49
N LYS A 13 -3.84 -19.27 35.40
CA LYS A 13 -2.60 -18.56 35.05
C LYS A 13 -1.69 -19.39 34.14
N ALA A 14 -1.78 -20.72 34.21
CA ALA A 14 -1.10 -21.65 33.31
C ALA A 14 -1.43 -21.39 31.83
N PHE A 15 -2.63 -20.89 31.52
CA PHE A 15 -3.06 -20.62 30.13
C PHE A 15 -2.88 -19.18 29.68
N LEU A 16 -2.39 -18.30 30.57
CA LEU A 16 -2.10 -16.91 30.22
C LEU A 16 -1.16 -16.76 29.01
N PRO A 17 -0.11 -17.59 28.80
CA PRO A 17 0.71 -17.51 27.59
C PRO A 17 -0.10 -17.69 26.31
N LEU A 18 -0.99 -18.69 26.26
CA LEU A 18 -1.83 -18.97 25.09
C LEU A 18 -2.87 -17.88 24.88
N ILE A 19 -3.50 -17.41 25.95
CA ILE A 19 -4.48 -16.31 25.90
C ILE A 19 -3.81 -15.02 25.42
N TYR A 20 -2.60 -14.71 25.91
CA TYR A 20 -1.85 -13.55 25.42
C TYR A 20 -1.54 -13.66 23.92
N LEU A 21 -1.01 -14.80 23.47
CA LEU A 21 -0.65 -15.00 22.06
C LEU A 21 -1.86 -14.82 21.15
N ALA A 22 -3.00 -15.38 21.56
CA ALA A 22 -4.29 -15.27 20.91
C ALA A 22 -4.73 -13.80 20.71
N TRP A 23 -4.39 -12.90 21.65
CA TRP A 23 -4.73 -11.48 21.58
C TRP A 23 -3.57 -10.57 21.11
N SER A 24 -2.37 -11.12 20.88
CA SER A 24 -1.15 -10.32 20.73
C SER A 24 -1.05 -9.54 19.41
N ASP A 25 -1.81 -9.94 18.39
CA ASP A 25 -1.86 -9.34 17.06
C ASP A 25 -3.17 -8.58 16.76
N ASP A 26 -3.97 -8.30 17.80
CA ASP A 26 -5.29 -7.66 17.72
C ASP A 26 -6.32 -8.42 16.84
N LEU A 27 -6.04 -9.66 16.38
CA LEU A 27 -6.84 -10.41 15.40
C LEU A 27 -7.02 -11.89 15.77
N LEU A 28 -7.84 -12.17 16.78
CA LEU A 28 -8.21 -13.55 17.11
C LEU A 28 -9.13 -14.15 16.03
N SER A 29 -8.64 -15.12 15.25
CA SER A 29 -9.43 -15.76 14.20
C SER A 29 -10.52 -16.66 14.76
N LYS A 30 -11.64 -16.84 14.03
CA LYS A 30 -12.72 -17.76 14.41
C LYS A 30 -12.22 -19.20 14.65
N ASN A 31 -11.16 -19.60 13.96
CA ASN A 31 -10.58 -20.94 14.08
C ASN A 31 -9.80 -21.08 15.40
N GLU A 32 -9.04 -20.05 15.79
CA GLU A 32 -8.32 -20.03 17.07
C GLU A 32 -9.27 -19.98 18.26
N VAL A 33 -10.33 -19.15 18.18
CA VAL A 33 -11.41 -19.13 19.20
C VAL A 33 -12.01 -20.51 19.35
N GLY A 34 -12.41 -21.15 18.25
CA GLY A 34 -13.02 -22.48 18.28
C GLY A 34 -12.09 -23.52 18.89
N THR A 35 -10.82 -23.51 18.51
CA THR A 35 -9.79 -24.43 19.01
C THR A 35 -9.59 -24.29 20.53
N LEU A 36 -9.43 -23.06 21.03
CA LEU A 36 -9.27 -22.78 22.46
C LEU A 36 -10.55 -23.09 23.25
N HIS A 37 -11.71 -22.72 22.70
CA HIS A 37 -13.01 -22.99 23.31
C HIS A 37 -13.26 -24.49 23.48
N ASP A 38 -13.02 -25.29 22.44
CA ASP A 38 -13.18 -26.74 22.47
C ASP A 38 -12.22 -27.36 23.49
N PHE A 39 -10.97 -26.89 23.54
CA PHE A 39 -9.99 -27.35 24.52
C PHE A 39 -10.43 -27.08 25.97
N PHE A 40 -10.85 -25.86 26.30
CA PHE A 40 -11.31 -25.51 27.65
C PHE A 40 -12.62 -26.21 28.05
N SER A 41 -13.49 -26.46 27.07
CA SER A 41 -14.80 -27.09 27.31
C SER A 41 -14.73 -28.61 27.45
N SER A 42 -13.87 -29.27 26.68
CA SER A 42 -13.77 -30.74 26.63
C SER A 42 -12.89 -31.35 27.71
N SER A 43 -12.11 -30.53 28.41
CA SER A 43 -11.19 -31.01 29.45
C SER A 43 -11.86 -31.17 30.80
N ASP A 44 -11.77 -32.39 31.34
CA ASP A 44 -12.23 -32.80 32.68
C ASP A 44 -11.39 -32.20 33.81
N VAL A 45 -10.27 -31.56 33.46
CA VAL A 45 -9.26 -31.07 34.41
C VAL A 45 -9.71 -29.79 35.10
N PHE A 46 -10.56 -29.00 34.45
CA PHE A 46 -11.05 -27.72 34.95
C PHE A 46 -12.33 -27.87 35.77
N SER A 47 -12.35 -27.23 36.94
CA SER A 47 -13.58 -26.92 37.65
C SER A 47 -14.46 -25.97 36.84
N ASN A 48 -15.72 -25.82 37.24
CA ASN A 48 -16.64 -24.93 36.54
C ASN A 48 -16.18 -23.47 36.57
N ASP A 49 -15.60 -23.02 37.68
CA ASP A 49 -15.14 -21.64 37.85
C ASP A 49 -13.85 -21.37 37.04
N GLU A 50 -12.90 -22.31 37.04
CA GLU A 50 -11.69 -22.26 36.19
C GLU A 50 -12.08 -22.20 34.71
N ARG A 51 -13.02 -23.05 34.28
CA ARG A 51 -13.51 -23.09 32.90
C ARG A 51 -14.15 -21.76 32.48
N GLN A 52 -14.99 -21.18 33.33
CA GLN A 52 -15.62 -19.88 33.04
C GLN A 52 -14.58 -18.77 32.88
N THR A 53 -13.55 -18.77 33.73
CA THR A 53 -12.46 -17.78 33.65
C THR A 53 -11.67 -17.90 32.35
N LEU A 54 -11.30 -19.11 31.95
CA LEU A 54 -10.54 -19.36 30.72
C LEU A 54 -11.34 -18.98 29.47
N LEU A 55 -12.63 -19.33 29.43
CA LEU A 55 -13.53 -18.96 28.33
C LEU A 55 -13.75 -17.45 28.24
N ALA A 56 -13.87 -16.76 29.38
CA ALA A 56 -13.97 -15.30 29.40
C ALA A 56 -12.68 -14.63 28.88
N GLY A 57 -11.52 -15.27 29.03
CA GLY A 57 -10.24 -14.79 28.51
C GLY A 57 -10.14 -14.79 26.98
N ILE A 58 -11.02 -15.51 26.28
CA ILE A 58 -11.04 -15.63 24.81
C ILE A 58 -12.36 -15.13 24.18
N ASP A 59 -13.19 -14.40 24.94
CA ASP A 59 -14.47 -13.90 24.46
C ASP A 59 -14.28 -12.73 23.49
N VAL A 60 -14.46 -13.02 22.20
CA VAL A 60 -14.42 -12.04 21.10
C VAL A 60 -15.47 -10.95 21.22
N SER A 61 -16.54 -11.16 21.97
CA SER A 61 -17.59 -10.17 22.22
C SER A 61 -17.19 -9.16 23.28
N ASN A 62 -16.17 -9.48 24.08
CA ASN A 62 -15.66 -8.65 25.17
C ASN A 62 -14.12 -8.71 25.21
N PRO A 63 -13.44 -8.16 24.18
CA PRO A 63 -11.98 -8.24 24.08
C PRO A 63 -11.27 -7.50 25.22
N PRO A 64 -10.06 -7.96 25.64
CA PRO A 64 -9.28 -7.27 26.66
C PRO A 64 -8.85 -5.88 26.20
N SER A 65 -8.68 -4.94 27.14
CA SER A 65 -8.08 -3.65 26.81
C SER A 65 -6.59 -3.79 26.50
N ARG A 66 -6.00 -2.82 25.78
CA ARG A 66 -4.55 -2.77 25.58
C ARG A 66 -3.76 -2.71 26.88
N GLU A 67 -4.32 -2.11 27.93
CA GLU A 67 -3.71 -2.11 29.25
C GLU A 67 -3.68 -3.51 29.86
N ASN A 68 -4.76 -4.30 29.69
CA ASN A 68 -4.78 -5.70 30.15
C ASN A 68 -3.77 -6.57 29.41
N VAL A 69 -3.68 -6.46 28.07
CA VAL A 69 -2.70 -7.22 27.29
C VAL A 69 -1.26 -6.84 27.66
N SER A 70 -1.01 -5.56 27.92
CA SER A 70 0.29 -5.06 28.41
C SER A 70 0.63 -5.61 29.80
N GLU A 71 -0.35 -5.63 30.71
CA GLU A 71 -0.21 -6.24 32.04
C GLU A 71 0.13 -7.74 31.95
N TRP A 72 -0.57 -8.49 31.09
CA TRP A 72 -0.30 -9.90 30.85
C TRP A 72 1.11 -10.13 30.33
N LYS A 73 1.56 -9.31 29.37
CA LYS A 73 2.94 -9.37 28.86
C LYS A 73 3.96 -9.16 29.98
N SER A 74 3.73 -8.19 30.87
CA SER A 74 4.62 -7.93 32.00
C SER A 74 4.67 -9.11 32.98
N ILE A 75 3.53 -9.75 33.27
CA ILE A 75 3.47 -10.95 34.13
C ILE A 75 4.26 -12.10 33.50
N LEU A 76 4.02 -12.37 32.21
CA LEU A 76 4.69 -13.44 31.47
C LEU A 76 6.20 -13.18 31.34
N HIS A 77 6.62 -11.93 31.15
CA HIS A 77 8.02 -11.55 31.10
C HIS A 77 8.73 -11.81 32.44
N THR A 78 8.16 -11.34 33.55
CA THR A 78 8.71 -11.59 34.89
C THR A 78 8.82 -13.10 35.17
N ALA A 79 7.77 -13.86 34.87
CA ALA A 79 7.80 -15.31 35.04
C ALA A 79 8.85 -16.00 34.14
N ALA A 80 9.06 -15.51 32.92
CA ALA A 80 10.07 -16.05 32.01
C ALA A 80 11.50 -15.78 32.48
N LEU A 81 11.75 -14.61 33.11
CA LEU A 81 13.03 -14.29 33.75
C LEU A 81 13.32 -15.17 34.97
N GLU A 82 12.30 -15.46 35.78
CA GLU A 82 12.41 -16.35 36.94
C GLU A 82 12.60 -17.82 36.54
N ASN A 83 12.19 -18.19 35.32
CA ASN A 83 12.19 -19.57 34.83
C ASN A 83 12.96 -19.71 33.49
N PRO A 84 14.29 -19.46 33.48
CA PRO A 84 15.10 -19.46 32.26
C PRO A 84 15.22 -20.85 31.62
N ASP A 85 15.04 -21.92 32.39
CA ASP A 85 15.22 -23.30 31.93
C ASP A 85 14.01 -23.91 31.21
N ALA A 86 12.85 -23.22 31.18
CA ALA A 86 11.68 -23.72 30.45
C ALA A 86 12.01 -23.84 28.94
N LYS A 87 11.75 -25.00 28.32
CA LYS A 87 12.07 -25.22 26.89
C LYS A 87 10.86 -25.29 25.97
N SER A 88 9.65 -25.15 26.53
CA SER A 88 8.41 -25.16 25.77
C SER A 88 7.33 -24.37 26.48
N LEU A 89 6.28 -23.97 25.76
CA LEU A 89 5.10 -23.35 26.37
C LEU A 89 4.46 -24.28 27.39
N PHE A 90 4.40 -25.59 27.15
CA PHE A 90 3.91 -26.54 28.15
C PHE A 90 4.72 -26.49 29.46
N ALA A 91 6.05 -26.55 29.36
CA ALA A 91 6.92 -26.50 30.55
C ALA A 91 6.76 -25.17 31.29
N PHE A 92 6.67 -24.07 30.55
CA PHE A 92 6.46 -22.74 31.10
C PHE A 92 5.08 -22.58 31.77
N SER A 93 4.03 -23.04 31.11
CA SER A 93 2.65 -23.04 31.59
C SER A 93 2.50 -23.90 32.86
N LYS A 94 3.20 -25.04 32.93
CA LYS A 94 3.26 -25.87 34.14
C LYS A 94 3.86 -25.12 35.33
N LEU A 95 4.91 -24.32 35.10
CA LEU A 95 5.52 -23.51 36.17
C LEU A 95 4.55 -22.42 36.65
N LEU A 96 3.84 -21.77 35.73
CA LEU A 96 2.78 -20.79 36.05
C LEU A 96 1.61 -21.40 36.84
N SER A 97 1.37 -22.71 36.67
CA SER A 97 0.37 -23.45 37.47
C SER A 97 0.79 -23.74 38.91
N GLY A 98 2.05 -23.49 39.28
CA GLY A 98 2.62 -23.91 40.57
C GLY A 98 2.91 -25.41 40.62
N GLU A 99 3.22 -26.00 39.46
CA GLU A 99 3.38 -27.44 39.27
C GLU A 99 2.14 -28.27 39.65
N ASP A 100 0.94 -27.76 39.37
CA ASP A 100 -0.31 -28.48 39.62
C ASP A 100 -0.31 -29.82 38.84
N GLN A 101 -0.45 -30.93 39.57
CA GLN A 101 -0.48 -32.27 38.98
C GLN A 101 -1.63 -32.47 37.99
N ARG A 102 -2.71 -31.69 38.11
CA ARG A 102 -3.81 -31.64 37.15
C ARG A 102 -3.32 -31.21 35.77
N PHE A 103 -2.38 -30.28 35.70
CA PHE A 103 -1.83 -29.76 34.45
C PHE A 103 -0.99 -30.81 33.70
N GLU A 104 -0.31 -31.72 34.41
CA GLU A 104 0.48 -32.79 33.76
C GLU A 104 -0.40 -33.72 32.91
N LYS A 105 -1.66 -33.91 33.29
CA LYS A 105 -2.63 -34.70 32.52
C LYS A 105 -2.94 -34.10 31.15
N LEU A 106 -2.70 -32.80 30.97
CA LEU A 106 -2.95 -32.08 29.73
C LEU A 106 -1.80 -32.21 28.72
N LYS A 107 -0.64 -32.77 29.11
CA LYS A 107 0.53 -32.85 28.25
C LYS A 107 0.27 -33.42 26.83
N PRO A 108 -0.48 -34.52 26.66
CA PRO A 108 -0.73 -35.08 25.33
C PRO A 108 -1.56 -34.13 24.45
N VAL A 109 -2.57 -33.49 25.03
CA VAL A 109 -3.51 -32.62 24.33
C VAL A 109 -2.99 -31.19 24.16
N PHE A 110 -2.04 -30.76 24.98
CA PHE A 110 -1.44 -29.43 24.90
C PHE A 110 -0.55 -29.28 23.66
N LEU A 111 0.20 -30.33 23.29
CA LEU A 111 0.99 -30.33 22.05
C LEU A 111 0.09 -30.23 20.81
N GLU A 112 -1.03 -30.96 20.79
CA GLU A 112 -2.02 -30.86 19.71
C GLU A 112 -2.65 -29.46 19.65
N LEU A 113 -2.84 -28.81 20.80
CA LEU A 113 -3.34 -27.44 20.88
C LEU A 113 -2.34 -26.45 20.25
N GLU A 114 -1.05 -26.56 20.59
CA GLU A 114 0.00 -25.73 19.98
C GLU A 114 0.04 -25.90 18.45
N GLU A 115 -0.03 -27.14 17.96
CA GLU A 115 -0.04 -27.43 16.52
C GLU A 115 -1.28 -26.84 15.81
N LYS A 116 -2.48 -26.99 16.39
CA LYS A 116 -3.71 -26.44 15.81
C LYS A 116 -3.74 -24.91 15.78
N LEU A 117 -3.08 -24.27 16.75
CA LEU A 117 -2.91 -22.83 16.80
C LEU A 117 -1.73 -22.33 15.96
N GLY A 118 -0.97 -23.24 15.32
CA GLY A 118 0.21 -22.88 14.53
C GLY A 118 1.35 -22.29 15.37
N LEU A 119 1.40 -22.60 16.67
CA LEU A 119 2.37 -22.07 17.60
C LEU A 119 3.63 -22.95 17.64
N LEU A 120 4.79 -22.32 17.45
CA LEU A 120 6.08 -22.94 17.72
C LEU A 120 6.51 -22.59 19.15
N SER A 121 6.58 -23.60 20.03
CA SER A 121 6.76 -23.41 21.48
C SER A 121 7.97 -22.54 21.86
N GLU A 122 9.11 -22.73 21.18
CA GLU A 122 10.32 -21.95 21.47
C GLU A 122 10.21 -20.50 21.01
N GLU A 123 9.61 -20.24 19.85
CA GLU A 123 9.38 -18.88 19.34
C GLU A 123 8.39 -18.13 20.22
N ALA A 124 7.28 -18.77 20.58
CA ALA A 124 6.29 -18.20 21.47
C ALA A 124 6.88 -17.86 22.86
N LEU A 125 7.74 -18.72 23.40
CA LEU A 125 8.42 -18.47 24.67
C LEU A 125 9.48 -17.35 24.57
N SER A 126 10.10 -17.18 23.40
CA SER A 126 11.08 -16.11 23.16
C SER A 126 10.46 -14.71 23.32
N LEU A 127 9.18 -14.54 22.97
CA LEU A 127 8.44 -13.28 23.11
C LEU A 127 8.33 -12.80 24.57
N PHE A 128 8.43 -13.72 25.53
CA PHE A 128 8.40 -13.42 26.96
C PHE A 128 9.81 -13.24 27.55
N ARG A 129 10.84 -13.77 26.88
CA ARG A 129 12.24 -13.75 27.37
C ARG A 129 13.05 -12.55 26.90
N THR A 130 12.62 -11.92 25.82
CA THR A 130 13.29 -10.73 25.32
C THR A 130 13.03 -9.57 26.27
N ASP A 131 14.03 -9.23 27.08
CA ASP A 131 14.28 -7.84 27.40
C ASP A 131 14.38 -7.09 26.05
N PRO A 132 13.78 -5.91 25.87
CA PRO A 132 13.90 -5.11 24.64
C PRO A 132 15.32 -4.50 24.49
N VAL A 133 16.34 -5.17 25.02
CA VAL A 133 17.74 -4.83 24.82
C VAL A 133 18.16 -5.42 23.49
N SER A 134 17.70 -4.79 22.40
CA SER A 134 18.28 -5.02 21.08
C SER A 134 19.80 -4.82 21.16
N HIS A 135 20.58 -5.47 20.29
CA HIS A 135 22.03 -5.20 20.21
C HIS A 135 22.35 -3.70 20.05
N THR A 136 21.39 -2.89 19.60
CA THR A 136 21.50 -1.45 19.43
C THR A 136 21.14 -0.63 20.68
N SER A 137 20.44 -1.18 21.67
CA SER A 137 20.03 -0.42 22.86
C SER A 137 21.20 -0.04 23.78
N GLY A 138 22.31 -0.79 23.70
CA GLY A 138 23.58 -0.47 24.37
C GLY A 138 24.52 0.42 23.54
N LEU A 139 24.20 0.65 22.26
CA LEU A 139 25.00 1.50 21.38
C LEU A 139 24.67 2.97 21.63
N ARG A 140 25.69 3.81 21.63
CA ARG A 140 25.55 5.27 21.67
C ARG A 140 26.02 5.84 20.35
N THR A 141 25.35 6.88 19.87
CA THR A 141 25.83 7.65 18.72
C THR A 141 27.18 8.27 19.07
N GLU A 142 28.23 7.84 18.38
CA GLU A 142 29.54 8.51 18.40
C GLU A 142 29.59 9.49 17.22
N GLU A 143 29.55 10.79 17.50
CA GLU A 143 29.69 11.84 16.49
C GLU A 143 31.16 11.95 16.03
N ARG A 144 31.56 11.07 15.11
CA ARG A 144 32.91 11.08 14.50
C ARG A 144 33.05 12.03 13.32
N PHE A 145 31.94 12.59 12.84
CA PHE A 145 31.89 13.58 11.77
C PHE A 145 30.60 14.41 11.90
N PRO A 146 30.55 15.62 11.31
CA PRO A 146 29.35 16.44 11.33
C PRO A 146 28.27 15.84 10.42
N ALA A 147 27.28 15.15 10.99
CA ALA A 147 26.23 14.49 10.21
C ALA A 147 25.49 15.45 9.25
N LEU A 148 25.23 16.70 9.70
CA LEU A 148 24.60 17.72 8.88
C LEU A 148 25.43 18.13 7.65
N GLU A 149 26.76 18.07 7.73
CA GLU A 149 27.62 18.34 6.56
C GLU A 149 27.56 17.20 5.56
N LEU A 150 27.55 15.95 6.04
CA LEU A 150 27.35 14.78 5.17
C LEU A 150 25.97 14.83 4.51
N THR A 151 24.92 15.18 5.25
CA THR A 151 23.56 15.36 4.69
C THR A 151 23.57 16.40 3.57
N ARG A 152 24.16 17.59 3.80
CA ARG A 152 24.26 18.62 2.74
C ARG A 152 25.05 18.14 1.53
N LEU A 153 26.12 17.37 1.74
CA LEU A 153 26.92 16.80 0.66
C LEU A 153 26.10 15.80 -0.18
N LEU A 154 25.32 14.93 0.47
CA LEU A 154 24.48 13.94 -0.20
C LEU A 154 23.30 14.58 -0.96
N GLN A 155 22.69 15.62 -0.39
CA GLN A 155 21.57 16.34 -1.03
C GLN A 155 22.03 17.27 -2.16
N GLY A 156 23.27 17.77 -2.11
CA GLY A 156 23.81 18.69 -3.12
C GLY A 156 22.87 19.86 -3.44
N ASP A 157 22.67 20.14 -4.72
CA ASP A 157 21.84 21.26 -5.18
C ASP A 157 20.32 21.03 -4.99
N THR A 158 19.87 19.82 -4.65
CA THR A 158 18.43 19.53 -4.48
C THR A 158 17.95 19.70 -3.04
N ALA A 159 18.85 20.00 -2.09
CA ALA A 159 18.53 20.17 -0.68
C ALA A 159 17.34 21.11 -0.41
N ALA A 160 17.24 22.22 -1.16
CA ALA A 160 16.16 23.19 -0.99
C ALA A 160 14.77 22.63 -1.36
N ILE A 161 14.66 21.93 -2.50
CA ILE A 161 13.38 21.38 -2.97
C ILE A 161 12.97 20.16 -2.15
N GLU A 162 13.93 19.32 -1.74
CA GLU A 162 13.70 18.19 -0.84
C GLU A 162 13.21 18.67 0.53
N THR A 163 13.86 19.67 1.12
CA THR A 163 13.44 20.24 2.41
C THR A 163 12.01 20.80 2.33
N ARG A 164 11.68 21.48 1.24
CA ARG A 164 10.33 22.01 1.02
C ARG A 164 9.30 20.88 0.93
N MET A 165 9.61 19.80 0.22
CA MET A 165 8.75 18.62 0.11
C MET A 165 8.61 17.88 1.46
N LEU A 166 9.71 17.65 2.19
CA LEU A 166 9.68 17.03 3.52
C LEU A 166 8.84 17.85 4.52
N ASN A 167 8.89 19.17 4.45
CA ASN A 167 8.04 20.03 5.29
C ASN A 167 6.56 19.94 4.91
N LEU A 168 6.25 19.79 3.61
CA LEU A 168 4.88 19.55 3.14
C LEU A 168 4.35 18.20 3.66
N LEU A 169 5.15 17.15 3.57
CA LEU A 169 4.79 15.79 4.01
C LEU A 169 4.59 15.65 5.53
N GLN A 170 5.03 16.64 6.32
CA GLN A 170 4.80 16.69 7.76
C GLN A 170 3.43 17.29 8.14
N GLN A 171 2.67 17.82 7.17
CA GLN A 171 1.36 18.41 7.45
C GLN A 171 0.33 17.33 7.82
N PRO A 172 -0.67 17.65 8.67
CA PRO A 172 -1.70 16.68 9.11
C PRO A 172 -2.44 15.97 7.98
N GLU A 173 -2.58 16.64 6.83
CA GLU A 173 -3.21 16.11 5.63
C GLU A 173 -2.49 14.87 5.09
N PHE A 174 -1.18 14.75 5.33
CA PHE A 174 -0.32 13.61 4.99
C PHE A 174 -0.17 12.62 6.14
N ALA A 175 -1.04 12.64 7.15
CA ALA A 175 -1.09 11.57 8.12
C ALA A 175 -1.35 10.22 7.42
N TYR A 176 -0.52 9.22 7.72
CA TYR A 176 -0.60 7.91 7.07
C TYR A 176 -1.93 7.21 7.40
N THR A 177 -2.52 6.54 6.40
CA THR A 177 -3.80 5.85 6.55
C THR A 177 -3.62 4.35 6.46
N ASN A 178 -3.98 3.62 7.53
CA ASN A 178 -3.95 2.14 7.57
C ASN A 178 -5.28 1.53 7.12
N THR A 179 -5.80 1.95 5.96
CA THR A 179 -7.06 1.42 5.43
C THR A 179 -6.81 0.26 4.46
N LEU A 180 -7.65 -0.77 4.53
CA LEU A 180 -7.73 -1.83 3.52
C LEU A 180 -8.78 -1.53 2.42
N ASP A 181 -9.53 -0.43 2.58
CA ASP A 181 -10.48 0.05 1.58
C ASP A 181 -9.72 0.70 0.41
N ILE A 182 -9.65 -0.02 -0.71
CA ILE A 182 -8.92 0.39 -1.91
C ILE A 182 -9.49 1.69 -2.51
N PRO A 183 -10.82 1.83 -2.76
CA PRO A 183 -11.42 3.10 -3.13
C PRO A 183 -11.02 4.26 -2.23
N ALA A 184 -11.12 4.10 -0.91
CA ALA A 184 -10.75 5.17 0.02
C ALA A 184 -9.26 5.55 -0.06
N TYR A 185 -8.37 4.56 -0.19
CA TYR A 185 -6.93 4.81 -0.33
C TYR A 185 -6.59 5.52 -1.65
N ARG A 186 -7.28 5.20 -2.75
CA ARG A 186 -7.09 5.87 -4.04
C ARG A 186 -7.50 7.35 -3.99
N GLU A 187 -8.65 7.64 -3.37
CA GLU A 187 -9.08 9.03 -3.15
C GLU A 187 -8.08 9.79 -2.28
N LYS A 188 -7.59 9.17 -1.20
CA LYS A 188 -6.59 9.79 -0.33
C LYS A 188 -5.29 10.11 -1.05
N VAL A 189 -4.79 9.17 -1.86
CA VAL A 189 -3.58 9.38 -2.67
C VAL A 189 -3.78 10.46 -3.74
N PHE A 190 -4.99 10.58 -4.28
CA PHE A 190 -5.32 11.66 -5.22
C PHE A 190 -5.40 13.02 -4.53
N GLU A 191 -5.99 13.11 -3.35
CA GLU A 191 -6.01 14.31 -2.50
C GLU A 191 -4.58 14.80 -2.23
N TRP A 192 -3.68 13.91 -1.79
CA TRP A 192 -2.26 14.24 -1.59
C TRP A 192 -1.61 14.78 -2.86
N CYS A 193 -1.89 14.16 -4.00
CA CYS A 193 -1.39 14.61 -5.30
C CYS A 193 -1.90 16.02 -5.66
N GLN A 194 -3.15 16.35 -5.33
CA GLN A 194 -3.73 17.69 -5.50
C GLN A 194 -3.07 18.74 -4.60
N ILE A 195 -2.78 18.40 -3.34
CA ILE A 195 -2.07 19.30 -2.43
C ILE A 195 -0.67 19.60 -2.98
N ILE A 196 0.06 18.57 -3.42
CA ILE A 196 1.39 18.71 -4.03
C ILE A 196 1.35 19.57 -5.30
N ALA A 197 0.33 19.36 -6.15
CA ALA A 197 0.13 20.16 -7.37
C ALA A 197 -0.14 21.64 -7.04
N LYS A 198 -0.96 21.91 -6.02
CA LYS A 198 -1.29 23.25 -5.54
C LYS A 198 -0.06 23.99 -5.02
N GLU A 199 0.88 23.28 -4.41
CA GLU A 199 2.20 23.80 -4.02
C GLU A 199 3.15 23.98 -5.22
N GLY A 200 2.70 23.73 -6.45
CA GLY A 200 3.46 23.98 -7.68
C GLY A 200 4.47 22.89 -8.04
N PHE A 201 4.59 21.82 -7.24
CA PHE A 201 5.53 20.74 -7.52
C PHE A 201 5.16 19.94 -8.78
N GLY A 202 3.88 19.90 -9.16
CA GLY A 202 3.42 19.20 -10.36
C GLY A 202 3.99 19.76 -11.67
N ALA A 203 4.34 21.05 -11.72
CA ALA A 203 4.89 21.69 -12.90
C ALA A 203 6.42 21.83 -12.89
N THR A 204 7.12 21.27 -11.89
CA THR A 204 8.57 21.50 -11.66
C THR A 204 9.42 21.34 -12.93
N ALA A 205 9.22 20.25 -13.68
CA ALA A 205 9.98 20.00 -14.91
C ALA A 205 9.44 20.71 -16.17
N PHE A 206 8.24 21.28 -16.14
CA PHE A 206 7.64 21.91 -17.32
C PHE A 206 8.26 23.27 -17.60
N PRO A 207 8.21 23.77 -18.85
CA PRO A 207 8.75 25.09 -19.18
C PRO A 207 8.08 26.23 -18.40
N GLU A 208 8.84 27.29 -18.11
CA GLU A 208 8.35 28.50 -17.46
C GLU A 208 7.16 29.12 -18.21
N ALA A 209 7.19 29.08 -19.55
CA ALA A 209 6.10 29.57 -20.40
C ALA A 209 4.75 28.87 -20.15
N ASN A 210 4.77 27.69 -19.51
CA ASN A 210 3.60 26.90 -19.17
C ASN A 210 3.37 26.80 -17.64
N GLY A 211 4.00 27.67 -16.86
CA GLY A 211 3.85 27.74 -15.40
C GLY A 211 4.75 26.79 -14.60
N GLY A 212 5.77 26.21 -15.23
CA GLY A 212 6.76 25.36 -14.57
C GLY A 212 8.06 26.07 -14.23
N LEU A 213 9.09 25.31 -13.85
CA LEU A 213 10.42 25.82 -13.48
C LEU A 213 11.52 25.38 -14.46
N GLY A 214 11.21 24.52 -15.43
CA GLY A 214 12.20 23.90 -16.31
C GLY A 214 13.21 23.00 -15.58
N ASP A 215 12.91 22.61 -14.34
CA ASP A 215 13.85 21.92 -13.45
C ASP A 215 13.60 20.41 -13.43
N MET A 216 14.21 19.71 -14.39
CA MET A 216 14.14 18.25 -14.45
C MET A 216 14.82 17.58 -13.25
N LYS A 217 15.91 18.16 -12.73
CA LYS A 217 16.65 17.61 -11.58
C LYS A 217 15.77 17.70 -10.32
N GLY A 218 15.14 18.85 -10.10
CA GLY A 218 14.18 19.06 -9.01
C GLY A 218 12.96 18.15 -9.09
N TYR A 219 12.44 17.85 -10.29
CA TYR A 219 11.35 16.89 -10.45
C TYR A 219 11.70 15.49 -9.93
N PHE A 220 12.91 14.99 -10.24
CA PHE A 220 13.35 13.69 -9.71
C PHE A 220 13.62 13.74 -8.20
N ALA A 221 14.16 14.83 -7.68
CA ALA A 221 14.32 15.02 -6.24
C ALA A 221 12.98 15.02 -5.49
N VAL A 222 11.94 15.63 -6.07
CA VAL A 222 10.56 15.55 -5.55
C VAL A 222 10.08 14.10 -5.51
N MET A 223 10.23 13.35 -6.60
CA MET A 223 9.82 11.95 -6.65
C MET A 223 10.54 11.06 -5.63
N GLU A 224 11.86 11.22 -5.49
CA GLU A 224 12.65 10.51 -4.50
C GLU A 224 12.18 10.86 -3.08
N THR A 225 11.96 12.14 -2.81
CA THR A 225 11.49 12.60 -1.49
C THR A 225 10.11 12.06 -1.13
N LEU A 226 9.19 11.97 -2.10
CA LEU A 226 7.87 11.37 -1.88
C LEU A 226 7.95 9.90 -1.46
N SER A 227 9.04 9.19 -1.80
CA SER A 227 9.24 7.79 -1.45
C SER A 227 9.47 7.56 0.05
N TYR A 228 9.82 8.61 0.81
CA TYR A 228 9.86 8.55 2.27
C TYR A 228 8.47 8.51 2.92
N HIS A 229 7.41 8.79 2.15
CA HIS A 229 6.04 8.83 2.66
C HIS A 229 5.18 7.68 2.15
N ASP A 230 4.93 7.61 0.84
CA ASP A 230 4.01 6.62 0.26
C ASP A 230 4.34 6.31 -1.21
N LEU A 231 4.54 5.03 -1.53
CA LEU A 231 4.91 4.61 -2.88
C LEU A 231 3.74 4.68 -3.88
N SER A 232 2.48 4.55 -3.44
CA SER A 232 1.33 4.79 -4.33
C SER A 232 1.29 6.26 -4.75
N LEU A 233 1.60 7.19 -3.84
CA LEU A 233 1.68 8.62 -4.14
C LEU A 233 2.80 8.94 -5.13
N VAL A 234 3.99 8.36 -4.96
CA VAL A 234 5.11 8.51 -5.91
C VAL A 234 4.67 8.13 -7.32
N ILE A 235 3.99 6.98 -7.46
CA ILE A 235 3.54 6.48 -8.76
C ILE A 235 2.37 7.32 -9.31
N LYS A 236 1.41 7.72 -8.47
CA LYS A 236 0.30 8.59 -8.87
C LYS A 236 0.82 9.93 -9.42
N PHE A 237 1.75 10.54 -8.71
CA PHE A 237 2.45 11.76 -9.12
C PHE A 237 3.21 11.53 -10.42
N GLY A 238 3.99 10.45 -10.51
CA GLY A 238 4.75 10.10 -11.70
C GLY A 238 3.88 9.84 -12.93
N VAL A 239 2.71 9.21 -12.80
CA VAL A 239 1.75 9.01 -13.89
C VAL A 239 1.21 10.34 -14.39
N GLN A 240 0.79 11.23 -13.49
CA GLN A 240 0.21 12.52 -13.88
C GLN A 240 1.23 13.45 -14.53
N PHE A 241 2.32 13.76 -13.82
CA PHE A 241 3.22 14.85 -14.21
C PHE A 241 4.37 14.33 -15.07
N GLY A 242 4.85 13.12 -14.78
CA GLY A 242 5.86 12.43 -15.56
C GLY A 242 5.29 11.84 -16.84
N LEU A 243 4.51 10.77 -16.77
CA LEU A 243 4.09 10.03 -17.95
C LEU A 243 3.10 10.81 -18.82
N TRP A 244 1.95 11.21 -18.27
CA TRP A 244 0.95 12.01 -18.99
C TRP A 244 1.54 13.37 -19.37
N GLY A 245 1.98 14.17 -18.40
CA GLY A 245 2.52 15.50 -18.64
C GLY A 245 3.76 15.56 -19.52
N MET A 246 4.78 14.75 -19.25
CA MET A 246 5.98 14.77 -20.09
C MET A 246 5.78 14.12 -21.46
N SER A 247 4.78 13.25 -21.65
CA SER A 247 4.44 12.81 -23.01
C SER A 247 3.93 13.98 -23.86
N VAL A 248 3.08 14.84 -23.29
CA VAL A 248 2.62 16.08 -23.96
C VAL A 248 3.79 17.04 -24.17
N TYR A 249 4.71 17.14 -23.20
CA TYR A 249 5.89 18.01 -23.33
C TYR A 249 6.87 17.53 -24.40
N PHE A 250 7.34 16.29 -24.35
CA PHE A 250 8.42 15.79 -25.21
C PHE A 250 7.95 15.30 -26.57
N LEU A 251 6.72 14.79 -26.67
CA LEU A 251 6.19 14.28 -27.94
C LEU A 251 5.31 15.31 -28.64
N GLY A 252 4.77 16.28 -27.89
CA GLY A 252 3.94 17.34 -28.42
C GLY A 252 4.70 18.51 -29.03
N THR A 253 3.94 19.49 -29.49
CA THR A 253 4.43 20.75 -30.07
C THR A 253 3.82 21.92 -29.31
N LYS A 254 4.22 23.16 -29.63
CA LYS A 254 3.74 24.37 -28.93
C LYS A 254 2.22 24.42 -28.75
N LYS A 255 1.44 24.00 -29.76
CA LYS A 255 -0.04 23.97 -29.66
C LYS A 255 -0.54 23.02 -28.56
N HIS A 256 0.17 21.91 -28.33
CA HIS A 256 -0.14 20.96 -27.25
C HIS A 256 0.28 21.54 -25.91
N HIS A 257 1.47 22.15 -25.85
CA HIS A 257 2.01 22.76 -24.64
C HIS A 257 1.09 23.88 -24.12
N ASP A 258 0.76 24.82 -24.99
CA ASP A 258 -0.13 25.95 -24.69
C ASP A 258 -1.52 25.48 -24.23
N LYS A 259 -2.01 24.37 -24.79
CA LYS A 259 -3.35 23.85 -24.50
C LYS A 259 -3.44 23.07 -23.19
N TYR A 260 -2.39 22.32 -22.82
CA TYR A 260 -2.52 21.30 -21.77
C TYR A 260 -1.59 21.49 -20.57
N LEU A 261 -0.33 21.93 -20.75
CA LEU A 261 0.68 21.76 -19.70
C LEU A 261 0.37 22.50 -18.39
N SER A 262 -0.27 23.68 -18.48
CA SER A 262 -0.66 24.43 -17.27
C SER A 262 -1.74 23.69 -16.46
N ASP A 263 -2.75 23.14 -17.14
CA ASP A 263 -3.82 22.38 -16.49
C ASP A 263 -3.33 21.01 -16.00
N ILE A 264 -2.36 20.41 -16.69
CA ILE A 264 -1.70 19.18 -16.24
C ILE A 264 -0.91 19.44 -14.97
N GLY A 265 -0.06 20.48 -14.95
CA GLY A 265 0.82 20.80 -13.82
C GLY A 265 0.08 21.23 -12.56
N SER A 266 -1.09 21.83 -12.72
CA SER A 266 -2.01 22.16 -11.62
C SER A 266 -2.99 21.05 -11.25
N LEU A 267 -2.91 19.89 -11.93
CA LEU A 267 -3.81 18.74 -11.79
C LEU A 267 -5.30 19.06 -12.07
N LYS A 268 -5.60 20.17 -12.77
CA LYS A 268 -6.96 20.45 -13.29
C LYS A 268 -7.37 19.48 -14.40
N LEU A 269 -6.40 18.99 -15.16
CA LEU A 269 -6.59 17.98 -16.19
C LEU A 269 -5.86 16.69 -15.81
N PRO A 270 -6.48 15.82 -15.00
CA PRO A 270 -5.93 14.52 -14.69
C PRO A 270 -5.90 13.66 -15.96
N GLY A 271 -4.79 12.96 -16.18
CA GLY A 271 -4.64 12.12 -17.36
C GLY A 271 -3.80 10.88 -17.10
N CYS A 272 -3.72 10.05 -18.13
CA CYS A 272 -3.04 8.76 -18.07
C CYS A 272 -2.14 8.52 -19.30
N PHE A 273 -1.28 7.52 -19.18
CA PHE A 273 -0.32 7.12 -20.20
C PHE A 273 -0.65 5.70 -20.68
N ALA A 274 -1.35 5.60 -21.80
CA ALA A 274 -1.94 4.38 -22.31
C ALA A 274 -1.07 3.71 -23.38
N MET A 275 0.04 3.11 -22.95
CA MET A 275 0.96 2.37 -23.81
C MET A 275 0.68 0.87 -23.82
N THR A 276 0.89 0.23 -22.67
CA THR A 276 0.81 -1.23 -22.49
C THR A 276 -0.55 -1.78 -22.90
N GLU A 277 -0.52 -2.92 -23.57
CA GLU A 277 -1.69 -3.74 -23.91
C GLU A 277 -1.59 -5.10 -23.23
N THR A 278 -2.72 -5.76 -23.02
CA THR A 278 -2.79 -7.13 -22.47
C THR A 278 -1.86 -8.11 -23.22
N GLY A 279 -1.76 -7.97 -24.53
CA GLY A 279 -0.88 -8.78 -25.38
C GLY A 279 0.57 -8.28 -25.48
N HIS A 280 0.83 -7.02 -25.14
CA HIS A 280 2.07 -6.32 -25.46
C HIS A 280 2.50 -5.34 -24.37
N GLY A 281 3.50 -5.74 -23.56
CA GLY A 281 4.24 -4.86 -22.65
C GLY A 281 5.60 -4.47 -23.21
N SER A 282 6.55 -5.42 -23.20
CA SER A 282 7.92 -5.17 -23.65
C SER A 282 8.04 -4.91 -25.16
N ASN A 283 7.26 -5.62 -25.98
CA ASN A 283 7.27 -5.44 -27.44
C ASN A 283 6.31 -4.33 -27.89
N VAL A 284 6.70 -3.07 -27.64
CA VAL A 284 5.90 -1.88 -28.00
C VAL A 284 5.69 -1.77 -29.51
N LYS A 285 6.62 -2.24 -30.35
CA LYS A 285 6.42 -2.22 -31.81
C LYS A 285 5.24 -3.08 -32.27
N GLY A 286 4.88 -4.10 -31.46
CA GLY A 286 3.80 -5.03 -31.73
C GLY A 286 2.42 -4.60 -31.25
N LEU A 287 2.26 -3.39 -30.69
CA LEU A 287 0.94 -2.90 -30.24
C LEU A 287 -0.11 -3.04 -31.35
N GLU A 288 -1.34 -3.35 -30.97
CA GLU A 288 -2.44 -3.66 -31.88
C GLU A 288 -3.50 -2.57 -31.96
N THR A 289 -3.60 -1.68 -30.96
CA THR A 289 -4.49 -0.51 -31.04
C THR A 289 -4.15 0.32 -32.27
N THR A 290 -5.16 0.72 -33.05
CA THR A 290 -4.96 1.45 -34.31
C THR A 290 -5.44 2.89 -34.22
N ALA A 291 -4.77 3.79 -34.94
CA ALA A 291 -5.22 5.15 -35.22
C ALA A 291 -5.29 5.36 -36.73
N THR A 292 -6.50 5.28 -37.30
CA THR A 292 -6.70 5.37 -38.76
C THR A 292 -7.11 6.78 -39.15
N TYR A 293 -6.35 7.41 -40.05
CA TYR A 293 -6.62 8.77 -40.51
C TYR A 293 -7.77 8.83 -41.51
N ASN A 294 -8.66 9.81 -41.34
CA ASN A 294 -9.73 10.14 -42.26
C ASN A 294 -9.48 11.53 -42.87
N HIS A 295 -9.19 11.57 -44.19
CA HIS A 295 -8.92 12.80 -44.92
C HIS A 295 -10.13 13.76 -44.97
N SER A 296 -11.35 13.23 -45.07
CA SER A 296 -12.56 14.06 -45.26
C SER A 296 -12.91 14.89 -44.03
N SER A 297 -12.77 14.29 -42.84
CA SER A 297 -13.06 14.91 -41.55
C SER A 297 -11.82 15.44 -40.84
N ARG A 298 -10.62 15.23 -41.39
CA ARG A 298 -9.32 15.56 -40.77
C ARG A 298 -9.27 15.07 -39.32
N SER A 299 -9.51 13.77 -39.15
CA SER A 299 -9.61 13.13 -37.84
C SER A 299 -8.93 11.77 -37.84
N PHE A 300 -8.66 11.23 -36.66
CA PHE A 300 -8.26 9.84 -36.47
C PHE A 300 -9.38 9.05 -35.83
N ILE A 301 -9.51 7.78 -36.22
CA ILE A 301 -10.35 6.78 -35.57
C ILE A 301 -9.44 5.90 -34.73
N ILE A 302 -9.58 5.98 -33.41
CA ILE A 302 -8.88 5.13 -32.44
C ILE A 302 -9.72 3.89 -32.18
N ASN A 303 -9.13 2.71 -32.37
CA ASN A 303 -9.83 1.45 -32.23
C ASN A 303 -8.97 0.35 -31.60
N THR A 304 -9.57 -0.42 -30.71
CA THR A 304 -9.03 -1.63 -30.10
C THR A 304 -9.58 -2.85 -30.85
N PRO A 305 -8.78 -3.52 -31.71
CA PRO A 305 -9.31 -4.54 -32.62
C PRO A 305 -9.73 -5.85 -31.94
N ASN A 306 -9.17 -6.17 -30.76
CA ASN A 306 -9.44 -7.40 -30.05
C ASN A 306 -9.12 -7.24 -28.55
N HIS A 307 -9.45 -8.24 -27.72
CA HIS A 307 -9.23 -8.18 -26.27
C HIS A 307 -7.75 -8.08 -25.86
N ARG A 308 -6.82 -8.64 -26.64
CA ARG A 308 -5.38 -8.56 -26.35
C ARG A 308 -4.82 -7.17 -26.61
N ALA A 309 -5.48 -6.39 -27.47
CA ALA A 309 -5.14 -5.00 -27.77
C ALA A 309 -5.69 -3.99 -26.75
N GLN A 310 -6.46 -4.45 -25.74
CA GLN A 310 -6.95 -3.60 -24.66
C GLN A 310 -5.76 -3.01 -23.92
N LYS A 311 -5.80 -1.70 -23.65
CA LYS A 311 -4.79 -1.07 -22.81
C LYS A 311 -4.96 -1.57 -21.39
N GLU A 312 -3.87 -1.90 -20.72
CA GLU A 312 -3.90 -2.54 -19.39
C GLU A 312 -2.79 -2.00 -18.48
N TYR A 313 -3.05 -2.00 -17.17
CA TYR A 313 -2.22 -1.39 -16.12
C TYR A 313 -2.09 0.15 -16.23
N ILE A 314 -3.08 0.81 -16.83
CA ILE A 314 -3.02 2.26 -17.08
C ILE A 314 -3.38 3.02 -15.80
N GLY A 315 -2.38 3.55 -15.10
CA GLY A 315 -2.59 4.39 -13.91
C GLY A 315 -3.48 5.60 -14.24
N ASN A 316 -4.32 6.03 -13.30
CA ASN A 316 -5.37 7.04 -13.47
C ASN A 316 -6.55 6.61 -14.35
N ALA A 317 -6.51 5.50 -15.10
CA ALA A 317 -7.60 5.20 -16.02
C ALA A 317 -8.91 4.80 -15.31
N ALA A 318 -8.83 4.02 -14.22
CA ALA A 318 -10.01 3.43 -13.61
C ALA A 318 -10.94 4.48 -12.98
N VAL A 319 -10.39 5.54 -12.38
CA VAL A 319 -11.19 6.55 -11.66
C VAL A 319 -10.88 7.97 -12.12
N HIS A 320 -9.64 8.47 -11.97
CA HIS A 320 -9.39 9.93 -11.96
C HIS A 320 -9.09 10.56 -13.33
N GLY A 321 -8.59 9.81 -14.30
CA GLY A 321 -8.11 10.32 -15.58
C GLY A 321 -9.24 10.73 -16.52
N GLN A 322 -9.12 11.92 -17.11
CA GLN A 322 -10.05 12.45 -18.11
C GLN A 322 -9.51 12.32 -19.54
N MET A 323 -8.19 12.31 -19.71
CA MET A 323 -7.49 12.21 -20.99
C MET A 323 -6.43 11.11 -20.93
N ALA A 324 -6.11 10.51 -22.07
CA ALA A 324 -5.05 9.52 -22.20
C ALA A 324 -4.09 9.89 -23.34
N THR A 325 -2.79 9.78 -23.12
CA THR A 325 -1.83 9.62 -24.22
C THR A 325 -1.88 8.17 -24.68
N VAL A 326 -2.55 7.90 -25.79
CA VAL A 326 -2.71 6.56 -26.36
C VAL A 326 -1.62 6.29 -27.39
N PHE A 327 -0.91 5.18 -27.22
CA PHE A 327 0.03 4.66 -28.21
C PHE A 327 -0.71 3.71 -29.16
N ALA A 328 -0.66 3.99 -30.45
CA ALA A 328 -1.41 3.23 -31.46
C ALA A 328 -0.66 3.17 -32.79
N GLN A 329 -0.90 2.10 -33.56
CA GLN A 329 -0.42 1.94 -34.92
C GLN A 329 -1.10 2.97 -35.84
N LEU A 330 -0.31 3.89 -36.38
CA LEU A 330 -0.78 4.92 -37.30
C LEU A 330 -1.04 4.32 -38.68
N ILE A 331 -2.28 4.42 -39.15
CA ILE A 331 -2.70 3.94 -40.46
C ILE A 331 -3.19 5.11 -41.32
N ILE A 332 -2.55 5.33 -42.47
CA ILE A 332 -2.93 6.35 -43.46
C ILE A 332 -3.02 5.67 -44.82
N ASP A 333 -4.17 5.79 -45.48
CA ASP A 333 -4.43 5.20 -46.80
C ASP A 333 -4.10 3.69 -46.86
N GLY A 334 -4.43 2.96 -45.78
CA GLY A 334 -4.18 1.53 -45.64
C GLY A 334 -2.74 1.14 -45.32
N LYS A 335 -1.80 2.09 -45.26
CA LYS A 335 -0.40 1.85 -44.88
C LYS A 335 -0.18 2.09 -43.39
N ASN A 336 0.46 1.14 -42.72
CA ASN A 336 0.89 1.28 -41.33
C ASN A 336 2.25 1.98 -41.24
N PHE A 337 2.36 3.03 -40.42
CA PHE A 337 3.55 3.85 -40.19
C PHE A 337 4.22 3.59 -38.84
N GLY A 338 3.74 2.61 -38.08
CA GLY A 338 4.24 2.24 -36.77
C GLY A 338 3.51 2.97 -35.64
N VAL A 339 4.06 2.85 -34.43
CA VAL A 339 3.45 3.38 -33.21
C VAL A 339 3.65 4.89 -33.13
N ASN A 340 2.53 5.61 -33.01
CA ASN A 340 2.48 7.05 -32.73
C ASN A 340 1.58 7.30 -31.51
N THR A 341 1.56 8.56 -31.05
CA THR A 341 0.90 8.97 -29.82
C THR A 341 -0.18 10.00 -30.06
N PHE A 342 -1.31 9.81 -29.37
CA PHE A 342 -2.53 10.58 -29.56
C PHE A 342 -3.15 10.94 -28.22
N ILE A 343 -3.58 12.19 -28.05
CA ILE A 343 -4.41 12.58 -26.91
C ILE A 343 -5.85 12.14 -27.18
N VAL A 344 -6.39 11.27 -26.33
CA VAL A 344 -7.76 10.76 -26.44
C VAL A 344 -8.54 11.15 -25.18
N PRO A 345 -9.62 11.93 -25.30
CA PRO A 345 -10.57 12.12 -24.21
C PRO A 345 -11.22 10.80 -23.83
N ILE A 346 -11.21 10.46 -22.54
CA ILE A 346 -11.82 9.23 -22.01
C ILE A 346 -13.00 9.50 -21.07
N ARG A 347 -13.05 10.69 -20.46
CA ARG A 347 -14.19 11.16 -19.66
C ARG A 347 -14.56 12.61 -19.99
N ASP A 348 -15.80 12.97 -19.71
CA ASP A 348 -16.23 14.37 -19.65
C ASP A 348 -15.77 15.06 -18.35
N ALA A 349 -16.05 16.36 -18.23
CA ALA A 349 -15.67 17.15 -17.07
C ALA A 349 -16.41 16.76 -15.77
N GLN A 350 -17.49 15.97 -15.88
CA GLN A 350 -18.27 15.44 -14.77
C GLN A 350 -17.84 14.01 -14.39
N GLY A 351 -16.84 13.44 -15.07
CA GLY A 351 -16.32 12.10 -14.85
C GLY A 351 -17.06 10.98 -15.60
N GLY A 352 -18.04 11.32 -16.43
CA GLY A 352 -18.78 10.39 -17.28
C GLY A 352 -17.89 9.82 -18.39
N VAL A 353 -17.92 8.49 -18.59
CA VAL A 353 -17.15 7.83 -19.66
C VAL A 353 -17.68 8.25 -21.03
N LEU A 354 -16.79 8.68 -21.92
CA LEU A 354 -17.18 9.14 -23.25
C LEU A 354 -17.60 7.99 -24.17
N THR A 355 -18.45 8.32 -25.15
CA THR A 355 -18.98 7.33 -26.12
C THR A 355 -17.83 6.64 -26.87
N GLY A 356 -17.93 5.32 -26.99
CA GLY A 356 -16.91 4.49 -27.64
C GLY A 356 -15.72 4.15 -26.74
N VAL A 357 -15.65 4.67 -25.51
CA VAL A 357 -14.64 4.28 -24.51
C VAL A 357 -15.26 3.30 -23.53
N THR A 358 -14.56 2.21 -23.25
CA THR A 358 -14.87 1.30 -22.14
C THR A 358 -13.70 1.30 -21.17
N ILE A 359 -14.00 1.54 -19.90
CA ILE A 359 -13.02 1.59 -18.81
C ILE A 359 -13.27 0.44 -17.85
N GLY A 360 -12.20 -0.25 -17.48
CA GLY A 360 -12.21 -1.27 -16.42
C GLY A 360 -11.22 -0.93 -15.33
N ASP A 361 -11.36 -1.59 -14.18
CA ASP A 361 -10.45 -1.48 -13.03
C ASP A 361 -9.63 -2.76 -12.91
N CYS A 362 -8.31 -2.64 -12.75
CA CYS A 362 -7.44 -3.80 -12.50
C CYS A 362 -7.61 -4.37 -11.08
N GLY A 363 -8.36 -3.69 -10.20
CA GLY A 363 -8.69 -4.14 -8.86
C GLY A 363 -7.51 -4.11 -7.89
N GLN A 364 -7.50 -5.07 -6.97
CA GLN A 364 -6.43 -5.24 -5.99
C GLN A 364 -5.17 -5.77 -6.66
N LYS A 365 -4.05 -5.12 -6.38
CA LYS A 365 -2.70 -5.48 -6.82
C LYS A 365 -1.86 -5.93 -5.62
N MET A 366 -0.70 -6.54 -5.89
CA MET A 366 0.29 -6.90 -4.86
C MET A 366 0.70 -5.71 -3.98
N GLY A 367 0.75 -4.51 -4.58
CA GLY A 367 1.02 -3.25 -3.89
C GLY A 367 0.56 -2.06 -4.72
N LEU A 368 0.86 -0.85 -4.27
CA LEU A 368 0.53 0.39 -4.98
C LEU A 368 -0.99 0.53 -5.20
N ASN A 369 -1.80 0.10 -4.23
CA ASN A 369 -3.25 0.05 -4.35
C ASN A 369 -3.92 1.43 -4.35
N GLY A 370 -3.19 2.48 -3.95
CA GLY A 370 -3.62 3.88 -4.09
C GLY A 370 -3.56 4.39 -5.54
N VAL A 371 -2.97 3.61 -6.45
CA VAL A 371 -3.01 3.87 -7.89
C VAL A 371 -4.19 3.09 -8.50
N ASP A 372 -5.11 3.82 -9.11
CA ASP A 372 -6.28 3.34 -9.84
C ASP A 372 -5.90 2.89 -11.27
N ASN A 373 -5.02 1.88 -11.35
CA ASN A 373 -4.71 1.23 -12.61
C ASN A 373 -5.98 0.64 -13.21
N GLY A 374 -6.27 1.02 -14.46
CA GLY A 374 -7.41 0.53 -15.18
C GLY A 374 -7.04 0.01 -16.56
N THR A 375 -8.08 -0.39 -17.27
CA THR A 375 -8.00 -0.81 -18.65
C THR A 375 -8.79 0.12 -19.56
N LEU A 376 -8.35 0.29 -20.80
CA LEU A 376 -9.06 1.10 -21.81
C LEU A 376 -9.29 0.28 -23.07
N HIS A 377 -10.53 0.26 -23.53
CA HIS A 377 -10.92 -0.28 -24.83
C HIS A 377 -11.63 0.80 -25.64
N PHE A 378 -11.20 0.99 -26.88
CA PHE A 378 -11.72 2.02 -27.78
C PHE A 378 -12.51 1.37 -28.92
N ASN A 379 -13.77 1.74 -29.07
CA ASN A 379 -14.63 1.35 -30.19
C ASN A 379 -14.84 2.56 -31.09
N ASN A 380 -14.02 2.65 -32.13
CA ASN A 380 -14.07 3.68 -33.17
C ASN A 380 -14.19 5.13 -32.63
N VAL A 381 -13.37 5.48 -31.64
CA VAL A 381 -13.35 6.82 -31.05
C VAL A 381 -12.73 7.82 -32.02
N VAL A 382 -13.48 8.87 -32.38
CA VAL A 382 -13.02 9.88 -33.32
C VAL A 382 -12.35 11.04 -32.58
N ILE A 383 -11.11 11.36 -32.94
CA ILE A 383 -10.37 12.52 -32.41
C ILE A 383 -9.90 13.44 -33.55
N PRO A 384 -9.79 14.76 -33.34
CA PRO A 384 -9.23 15.67 -34.34
C PRO A 384 -7.79 15.30 -34.72
N MET A 385 -7.37 15.64 -35.94
CA MET A 385 -5.96 15.48 -36.37
C MET A 385 -4.99 16.15 -35.41
N GLU A 386 -5.40 17.27 -34.82
CA GLU A 386 -4.61 18.07 -33.90
C GLU A 386 -4.31 17.38 -32.58
N ASN A 387 -4.94 16.25 -32.27
CA ASN A 387 -4.66 15.47 -31.07
C ASN A 387 -3.49 14.48 -31.23
N MET A 388 -2.97 14.29 -32.45
CA MET A 388 -1.69 13.60 -32.64
C MET A 388 -0.55 14.50 -32.14
N LEU A 389 0.27 13.96 -31.23
CA LEU A 389 1.36 14.70 -30.56
C LEU A 389 2.49 15.07 -31.53
#